data_AF-A0A3M1PX76-F1
#
_entry.id   AF-A0A3M1PX76-F1
#
_cell.length_a   1.000
_cell.length_b   1.000
_cell.length_c   1.000
_cell.angle_alpha   90.00
_cell.angle_beta   90.00
_cell.angle_gamma   90.00
#
_symmetry.space_group_name_H-M   'P 1'
#
loop_
_entity.id
_entity.type
_entity.pdbx_description
1 polymer ?
#
loop_
_entity_poly.entity_id
_entity_poly.type
_entity_poly.pdbx_seq_one_letter_code
_entity_poly.pdbx_strand_id
1 'polypeptide(L)'
;MYGNWPRNVQAAYEFGVPGYLRRFSQWSEVEATIAAGQPLIISIRVGEPGALHGAPYETTAGHLIVLTGFAENGDVWVNDPAGATPAEGVLRYSRADLEKAWMRGSGGLAYVLLRADRAVSSP
;
A
#
# COMPACT_ATOMS: atom_id res chain seq x y z
N MET A 1 20.39 9.73 -1.69
CA MET A 1 18.97 10.04 -1.46
C MET A 1 18.21 9.39 -2.61
N TYR A 2 17.61 8.22 -2.40
CA TYR A 2 17.06 7.42 -3.52
C TYR A 2 15.57 7.21 -3.31
N GLY A 3 14.78 7.92 -4.11
CA GLY A 3 13.35 7.67 -4.22
C GLY A 3 12.61 8.89 -4.74
N ASN A 4 11.89 8.69 -5.83
CA ASN A 4 11.03 9.70 -6.47
C ASN A 4 9.72 9.90 -5.69
N TRP A 5 9.72 9.68 -4.37
CA TRP A 5 8.50 9.62 -3.56
C TRP A 5 7.67 10.92 -3.66
N PRO A 6 8.22 12.12 -3.43
CA PRO A 6 7.42 13.34 -3.63
C PRO A 6 6.99 13.54 -5.09
N ARG A 7 7.81 13.10 -6.04
CA ARG A 7 7.54 13.23 -7.49
C ARG A 7 6.37 12.34 -7.93
N ASN A 8 6.22 11.16 -7.34
CA ASN A 8 5.11 10.25 -7.61
C ASN A 8 3.79 10.80 -7.04
N VAL A 9 3.81 11.46 -5.89
CA VAL A 9 2.66 12.22 -5.38
C VAL A 9 2.29 13.34 -6.35
N GLN A 10 3.28 14.10 -6.83
CA GLN A 10 3.04 15.15 -7.82
C GLN A 10 2.48 14.60 -9.13
N ALA A 11 3.00 13.46 -9.61
CA ALA A 11 2.48 12.82 -10.81
C ALA A 11 1.03 12.37 -10.62
N ALA A 12 0.68 11.75 -9.49
CA ALA A 12 -0.72 11.41 -9.18
C ALA A 12 -1.63 12.66 -9.15
N TYR A 13 -1.13 13.77 -8.61
CA TYR A 13 -1.85 15.05 -8.60
C TYR A 13 -2.10 15.60 -10.01
N GLU A 14 -1.15 15.46 -10.94
CA GLU A 14 -1.34 15.83 -12.35
C GLU A 14 -2.48 15.03 -13.02
N PHE A 15 -2.84 13.86 -12.48
CA PHE A 15 -4.00 13.06 -12.88
C PHE A 15 -5.25 13.29 -11.99
N GLY A 16 -5.26 14.34 -11.16
CA GLY A 16 -6.40 14.67 -10.31
C GLY A 16 -6.52 13.81 -9.04
N VAL A 17 -5.47 13.10 -8.65
CA VAL A 17 -5.43 12.28 -7.43
C VAL A 17 -4.48 12.92 -6.42
N PRO A 18 -4.97 13.80 -5.52
CA PRO A 18 -4.13 14.37 -4.49
C PRO A 18 -3.67 13.30 -3.50
N GLY A 19 -2.54 13.54 -2.84
CA GLY A 19 -1.99 12.61 -1.89
C GLY A 19 -0.82 13.20 -1.12
N TYR A 20 -0.28 12.41 -0.21
CA TYR A 20 0.89 12.78 0.59
C TYR A 20 1.68 11.56 0.99
N LEU A 21 2.88 11.77 1.53
CA LEU A 21 3.71 10.71 2.10
C LEU A 21 3.50 10.66 3.61
N ARG A 22 3.38 9.46 4.15
CA ARG A 22 3.36 9.23 5.60
C ARG A 22 4.13 7.98 5.95
N ARG A 23 4.81 8.01 7.10
CA ARG A 23 5.31 6.80 7.75
C ARG A 23 4.30 6.29 8.75
N PHE A 24 4.09 4.98 8.74
CA PHE A 24 3.23 4.26 9.66
C PHE A 24 4.08 3.33 10.51
N SER A 25 3.80 3.31 11.82
CA SER A 25 4.47 2.42 12.78
C SER A 25 3.50 1.58 13.60
N GLN A 26 2.19 1.76 13.43
CA GLN A 26 1.16 1.03 14.15
C GLN A 26 -0.06 0.75 13.27
N TRP A 27 -0.67 -0.42 13.43
CA TRP A 27 -1.83 -0.85 12.65
C TRP A 27 -3.06 0.03 12.87
N SER A 28 -3.25 0.59 14.06
CA SER A 28 -4.38 1.48 14.35
C SER A 28 -4.39 2.74 13.47
N GLU A 29 -3.21 3.25 13.07
CA GLU A 29 -3.12 4.36 12.11
C GLU A 29 -3.51 3.93 10.70
N VAL A 30 -3.11 2.72 10.30
CA VAL A 30 -3.45 2.13 9.00
C VAL A 30 -4.95 1.93 8.91
N GLU A 31 -5.55 1.31 9.93
CA GLU A 31 -6.99 1.10 10.06
C GLU A 31 -7.77 2.42 9.97
N ALA A 32 -7.37 3.43 10.74
CA ALA A 32 -8.01 4.74 10.70
C ALA A 32 -7.92 5.40 9.31
N THR A 33 -6.79 5.24 8.63
CA THR A 33 -6.57 5.82 7.29
C THR A 33 -7.43 5.11 6.24
N ILE A 34 -7.47 3.78 6.27
CA ILE A 34 -8.32 2.98 5.38
C ILE A 34 -9.81 3.22 5.65
N ALA A 35 -10.21 3.35 6.92
CA ALA A 35 -11.58 3.69 7.32
C ALA A 35 -12.00 5.09 6.84
N ALA A 36 -11.06 6.03 6.70
CA ALA A 36 -11.29 7.33 6.06
C ALA A 36 -11.44 7.23 4.53
N GLY A 37 -11.34 6.03 3.95
CA GLY A 37 -11.44 5.77 2.52
C GLY A 37 -10.18 6.16 1.75
N GLN A 38 -9.02 6.16 2.40
CA GLN A 38 -7.74 6.51 1.82
C GLN A 38 -6.88 5.24 1.65
N PRO A 39 -6.75 4.69 0.43
CA PRO A 39 -5.89 3.54 0.19
C PRO A 39 -4.41 3.92 0.35
N LEU A 40 -3.59 2.94 0.73
CA LEU A 40 -2.15 3.15 0.94
C LEU A 40 -1.35 2.43 -0.13
N ILE A 41 -0.50 3.15 -0.85
CA ILE A 41 0.52 2.49 -1.69
C ILE A 41 1.78 2.38 -0.86
N ILE A 42 2.20 1.15 -0.56
CA ILE A 42 3.29 0.85 0.37
C ILE A 42 4.46 0.23 -0.36
N SER A 43 5.69 0.54 0.06
CA SER A 43 6.88 -0.21 -0.36
C SER A 43 7.17 -1.31 0.63
N ILE A 44 7.31 -2.52 0.12
CA ILE A 44 7.68 -3.69 0.89
C ILE A 44 9.05 -4.22 0.44
N ARG A 45 9.68 -4.98 1.33
CA ARG A 45 10.89 -5.74 1.07
C ARG A 45 10.72 -7.12 1.70
N VAL A 46 10.93 -8.17 0.91
CA VAL A 46 10.85 -9.56 1.37
C VAL A 46 12.25 -10.14 1.22
N GLY A 47 12.95 -10.31 2.34
CA GLY A 47 14.35 -10.72 2.36
C GLY A 47 14.58 -12.23 2.26
N GLU A 48 13.58 -13.03 2.62
CA GLU A 48 13.68 -14.48 2.74
C GLU A 48 12.44 -15.15 2.12
N PRO A 49 12.60 -16.29 1.42
CA PRO A 49 11.50 -17.11 0.91
C PRO A 49 10.45 -17.40 2.00
N GLY A 50 9.17 -17.30 1.64
CA GLY A 50 8.06 -17.55 2.56
C GLY A 50 7.86 -16.50 3.66
N ALA A 51 8.66 -15.43 3.74
CA ALA A 51 8.46 -14.38 4.75
C ALA A 51 7.19 -13.53 4.52
N LEU A 52 6.62 -13.58 3.31
CA LEU A 52 5.31 -13.04 2.96
C LEU A 52 4.46 -14.14 2.30
N HIS A 53 3.66 -14.83 3.11
CA HIS A 53 2.89 -15.97 2.62
C HIS A 53 1.82 -15.54 1.60
N GLY A 54 1.69 -16.30 0.52
CA GLY A 54 0.71 -16.05 -0.54
C GLY A 54 1.15 -15.03 -1.59
N ALA A 55 2.34 -14.44 -1.47
CA ALA A 55 2.90 -13.58 -2.50
C ALA A 55 3.27 -14.39 -3.77
N PRO A 56 3.13 -13.82 -4.98
CA PRO A 56 3.51 -14.48 -6.24
C PRO A 56 5.02 -14.47 -6.50
N TYR A 57 5.83 -14.21 -5.46
CA TYR A 57 7.29 -14.14 -5.49
C TYR A 57 7.87 -14.60 -4.16
N GLU A 58 9.08 -15.14 -4.21
CA GLU A 58 9.80 -15.61 -3.00
C GLU A 58 10.48 -14.47 -2.24
N THR A 59 11.08 -13.52 -2.96
CA THR A 59 11.81 -12.38 -2.37
C THR A 59 11.67 -11.14 -3.24
N THR A 60 11.86 -9.97 -2.62
CA THR A 60 11.98 -8.69 -3.34
C THR A 60 12.85 -7.71 -2.57
N ALA A 61 13.73 -7.01 -3.29
CA ALA A 61 14.56 -5.95 -2.72
C ALA A 61 13.79 -4.63 -2.51
N GLY A 62 12.61 -4.50 -3.13
CA GLY A 62 11.73 -3.34 -3.08
C GLY A 62 10.57 -3.53 -4.07
N HIS A 63 9.33 -3.44 -3.60
CA HIS A 63 8.12 -3.64 -4.42
C HIS A 63 6.98 -2.76 -3.92
N LEU A 64 6.16 -2.21 -4.82
CA LEU A 64 5.00 -1.40 -4.45
C LEU A 64 3.71 -2.22 -4.56
N ILE A 65 2.93 -2.21 -3.49
CA ILE A 65 1.58 -2.81 -3.45
C ILE A 65 0.57 -1.81 -2.88
N VAL A 66 -0.72 -2.04 -3.13
CA VAL A 66 -1.79 -1.18 -2.60
C VAL A 66 -2.52 -1.90 -1.48
N LEU A 67 -2.50 -1.35 -0.27
CA LEU A 67 -3.33 -1.80 0.84
C LEU A 67 -4.71 -1.16 0.71
N THR A 68 -5.75 -1.99 0.63
CA THR A 68 -7.12 -1.57 0.29
C THR A 68 -8.13 -1.83 1.39
N GLY A 69 -7.85 -2.72 2.34
CA GLY A 69 -8.82 -3.10 3.36
C GLY A 69 -8.32 -4.14 4.34
N PHE A 70 -9.25 -4.57 5.20
CA PHE A 70 -9.04 -5.63 6.16
C PHE A 70 -10.14 -6.69 6.02
N ALA A 71 -9.76 -7.95 6.13
CA ALA A 71 -10.68 -9.07 6.23
C ALA A 71 -11.20 -9.21 7.67
N GLU A 72 -12.28 -9.99 7.85
CA GLU A 72 -12.91 -10.21 9.16
C GLU A 72 -11.96 -10.82 10.20
N ASN A 73 -11.02 -11.67 9.74
CA ASN A 73 -9.99 -12.28 10.58
C ASN A 73 -8.81 -11.35 10.89
N GLY A 74 -8.86 -10.11 10.43
CA GLY A 74 -7.80 -9.11 10.62
C GLY A 74 -6.72 -9.14 9.53
N ASP A 75 -6.73 -10.09 8.60
CA ASP A 75 -5.77 -10.07 7.48
C ASP A 75 -5.99 -8.83 6.59
N VAL A 76 -4.97 -8.51 5.79
CA VAL A 76 -4.93 -7.31 4.98
C VAL A 76 -5.22 -7.65 3.54
N TRP A 77 -6.20 -6.94 2.95
CA TRP A 77 -6.45 -6.98 1.51
C TRP A 77 -5.47 -6.06 0.78
N VAL A 78 -4.84 -6.59 -0.26
CA VAL A 78 -3.92 -5.84 -1.09
C VAL A 78 -4.16 -6.07 -2.58
N ASN A 79 -3.77 -5.08 -3.38
CA ASN A 79 -3.57 -5.25 -4.82
C ASN A 79 -2.06 -5.28 -5.09
N ASP A 80 -1.56 -6.41 -5.55
CA ASP A 80 -0.14 -6.67 -5.86
C ASP A 80 0.05 -6.78 -7.38
N PRO A 81 0.80 -5.88 -8.03
CA PRO A 81 0.99 -5.88 -9.48
C PRO A 81 1.87 -7.03 -10.00
N ALA A 82 2.43 -7.86 -9.12
CA ALA A 82 3.18 -9.04 -9.53
C ALA A 82 2.30 -10.25 -9.90
N GLY A 83 0.97 -10.16 -9.68
CA GLY A 83 0.02 -11.14 -10.25
C GLY A 83 0.00 -11.08 -11.77
N ALA A 84 -0.13 -12.23 -12.46
CA ALA A 84 -0.10 -12.26 -13.92
C ALA A 84 -1.38 -11.69 -14.54
N THR A 85 -2.49 -11.68 -13.79
CA THR A 85 -3.76 -11.04 -14.16
C THR A 85 -4.25 -10.09 -13.07
N PRO A 86 -5.16 -9.14 -13.39
CA PRO A 86 -5.76 -8.27 -12.39
C PRO A 86 -6.46 -9.02 -11.24
N ALA A 87 -7.08 -10.17 -11.53
CA ALA A 87 -7.75 -10.99 -10.52
C ALA A 87 -6.74 -11.67 -9.59
N GLU A 88 -5.62 -12.16 -10.13
CA GLU A 88 -4.53 -12.77 -9.35
C GLU A 88 -3.76 -11.74 -8.52
N GLY A 89 -3.83 -10.46 -8.88
CA GLY A 89 -3.25 -9.37 -8.08
C GLY A 89 -4.04 -9.03 -6.82
N VAL A 90 -5.29 -9.49 -6.67
CA VAL A 90 -6.09 -9.27 -5.46
C VAL A 90 -5.76 -10.35 -4.43
N LEU A 91 -4.92 -9.99 -3.46
CA LEU A 91 -4.33 -10.93 -2.51
C LEU A 91 -4.66 -10.56 -1.07
N ARG A 92 -4.42 -11.52 -0.18
CA ARG A 92 -4.58 -11.36 1.26
C ARG A 92 -3.31 -11.78 1.99
N TYR A 93 -2.77 -10.88 2.82
CA TYR A 93 -1.59 -11.15 3.63
C TYR A 93 -1.90 -11.04 5.11
N SER A 94 -1.22 -11.83 5.94
CA SER A 94 -1.31 -11.66 7.39
C SER A 94 -0.70 -10.31 7.79
N ARG A 95 -1.23 -9.68 8.84
CA ARG A 95 -0.64 -8.45 9.39
C ARG A 95 0.80 -8.66 9.85
N ALA A 96 1.08 -9.83 10.43
CA ALA A 96 2.41 -10.13 10.95
C ALA A 96 3.46 -10.18 9.83
N ASP A 97 3.14 -10.80 8.70
CA ASP A 97 4.05 -10.87 7.56
C ASP A 97 4.21 -9.49 6.91
N LEU A 98 3.10 -8.78 6.71
CA LEU A 98 3.14 -7.47 6.09
C LEU A 98 3.85 -6.43 6.96
N GLU A 99 3.71 -6.48 8.29
CA GLU A 99 4.44 -5.62 9.23
C GLU A 99 5.95 -5.82 9.12
N LYS A 100 6.40 -7.08 9.01
CA LYS A 100 7.82 -7.40 8.81
C LYS A 100 8.30 -6.86 7.47
N ALA A 101 7.56 -7.07 6.38
CA ALA A 101 7.97 -6.67 5.03
C ALA A 101 7.93 -5.14 4.82
N TRP A 102 6.98 -4.45 5.45
CA TRP A 102 6.72 -3.02 5.26
C TRP A 102 7.24 -2.14 6.39
N MET A 103 6.64 -2.22 7.58
CA MET A 103 6.92 -1.30 8.68
C MET A 103 8.34 -1.46 9.19
N ARG A 104 8.76 -2.72 9.41
CA ARG A 104 10.11 -3.05 9.90
C ARG A 104 11.13 -3.15 8.76
N GLY A 105 10.76 -3.80 7.66
CA GLY A 105 11.66 -4.09 6.54
C GLY A 105 11.92 -2.91 5.60
N SER A 106 10.95 -2.00 5.45
CA SER A 106 11.00 -0.87 4.52
C SER A 106 10.78 0.49 5.20
N GLY A 107 10.70 0.52 6.53
CA GLY A 107 10.55 1.74 7.34
C GLY A 107 9.16 2.38 7.29
N GLY A 108 8.13 1.62 6.90
CA GLY A 108 6.72 2.02 7.05
C GLY A 108 6.26 3.17 6.15
N LEU A 109 7.00 3.52 5.10
CA LEU A 109 6.64 4.61 4.20
C LEU A 109 5.47 4.21 3.29
N ALA A 110 4.50 5.10 3.12
CA ALA A 110 3.38 4.96 2.20
C ALA A 110 3.08 6.26 1.48
N TYR A 111 2.57 6.14 0.26
CA TYR A 111 1.72 7.15 -0.34
C TYR A 111 0.32 6.98 0.23
N VAL A 112 -0.24 8.04 0.80
CA VAL A 112 -1.65 8.12 1.16
C VAL A 112 -2.34 8.87 0.04
N LEU A 113 -3.22 8.19 -0.69
CA LEU A 113 -4.03 8.83 -1.72
C LEU A 113 -5.31 9.35 -1.10
N LEU A 114 -5.63 10.60 -1.42
CA LEU A 114 -6.87 11.23 -1.04
C LEU A 114 -7.91 10.92 -2.11
N ARG A 115 -9.18 10.87 -1.71
CA ARG A 115 -10.26 10.93 -2.70
C ARG A 115 -10.10 12.25 -3.45
N ALA A 116 -10.15 12.18 -4.78
CA ALA A 116 -10.45 13.36 -5.56
C ALA A 116 -11.74 13.94 -4.99
N ASP A 117 -11.70 15.21 -4.62
CA ASP A 117 -12.88 16.02 -4.44
C ASP A 117 -13.74 15.79 -5.68
N ARG A 118 -14.84 15.07 -5.51
CA ARG A 118 -15.84 14.90 -6.56
C ARG A 118 -16.19 16.32 -6.94
N ALA A 119 -15.75 16.76 -8.12
CA ALA A 119 -15.99 18.11 -8.60
C ALA A 119 -17.45 18.43 -8.29
N VAL A 120 -17.66 19.42 -7.41
CA VAL A 120 -18.99 20.00 -7.24
C VAL A 120 -19.30 20.51 -8.64
N SER A 121 -20.20 19.83 -9.33
CA SER A 121 -20.77 20.34 -10.57
C SER A 121 -21.24 21.75 -10.24
N SER A 122 -20.58 22.75 -10.82
CA SER A 122 -21.02 24.13 -10.68
C SER A 122 -22.47 24.23 -11.15
N PRO A 123 -23.31 25.06 -10.50
CA PRO A 123 -24.73 25.17 -10.80
C PRO A 123 -25.00 25.62 -12.23
#